data_AF-A0A117SP56-F1
#
_entry.id   AF-A0A117SP56-F1
#
_cell.length_a   1.000
_cell.length_b   1.000
_cell.length_c   1.000
_cell.angle_alpha   90.00
_cell.angle_beta   90.00
_cell.angle_gamma   90.00
#
_symmetry.space_group_name_H-M   'P 1'
#
loop_
_entity.id
_entity.type
_entity.pdbx_description
1 polymer ?
#
loop_
_entity_poly.entity_id
_entity_poly.type
_entity_poly.pdbx_seq_one_letter_code
_entity_poly.pdbx_strand_id
1 'polypeptide(L)'
;MTKYRYLLVRAEDPAACHAQLLERYMLAGFLSLVHAPRLVAIYDDVLVVGVPREAVRAVRAVVALLDGCRTVKVAGTAKRAKAVAASIRDKLGGLGASV
;
A
#
# COMPACT_ATOMS: atom_id res chain seq x y z
N MET A 1 8.88 18.55 9.91
CA MET A 1 9.32 17.25 9.35
C MET A 1 8.09 16.39 9.05
N THR A 2 7.88 16.00 7.79
CA THR A 2 6.67 15.24 7.37
C THR A 2 6.67 13.83 7.97
N LYS A 3 5.63 13.49 8.73
CA LYS A 3 5.44 12.13 9.28
C LYS A 3 4.83 11.22 8.23
N TYR A 4 5.30 9.98 8.15
CA TYR A 4 4.80 8.99 7.19
C TYR A 4 3.86 7.97 7.85
N ARG A 5 2.98 7.41 7.02
CA ARG A 5 2.14 6.25 7.30
C ARG A 5 2.26 5.27 6.16
N TYR A 6 2.12 4.00 6.47
CA TYR A 6 2.42 2.92 5.54
C TYR A 6 1.13 2.17 5.23
N LEU A 7 0.65 2.30 4.00
CA LEU A 7 -0.50 1.56 3.50
C LEU A 7 -0.05 0.15 3.13
N LEU A 8 -0.84 -0.83 3.53
CA LEU A 8 -0.78 -2.19 3.03
C LEU A 8 -1.95 -2.32 2.06
N VAL A 9 -1.62 -2.55 0.80
CA VAL A 9 -2.58 -2.64 -0.30
C VAL A 9 -2.52 -4.07 -0.82
N ARG A 10 -3.64 -4.79 -0.78
CA ARG A 10 -3.77 -6.08 -1.43
C ARG A 10 -4.05 -5.86 -2.91
N ALA A 11 -3.37 -6.61 -3.76
CA ALA A 11 -3.57 -6.59 -5.20
C ALA A 11 -3.19 -7.95 -5.82
N GLU A 12 -3.87 -8.32 -6.90
CA GLU A 12 -3.50 -9.50 -7.71
C GLU A 12 -2.14 -9.32 -8.38
N ASP A 13 -1.88 -8.11 -8.88
CA ASP A 13 -0.56 -7.66 -9.32
C ASP A 13 -0.13 -6.40 -8.53
N PRO A 14 0.66 -6.57 -7.46
CA PRO A 14 1.18 -5.46 -6.67
C PRO A 14 2.06 -4.47 -7.45
N ALA A 15 2.76 -4.94 -8.49
CA ALA A 15 3.63 -4.09 -9.30
C ALA A 15 2.78 -3.18 -10.22
N ALA A 16 1.76 -3.74 -10.88
CA ALA A 16 0.79 -2.96 -11.65
C ALA A 16 0.02 -1.99 -10.74
N CYS A 17 -0.39 -2.43 -9.55
CA CYS A 17 -1.06 -1.57 -8.57
C CYS A 17 -0.18 -0.36 -8.18
N HIS A 18 1.12 -0.58 -7.98
CA HIS A 18 2.07 0.49 -7.67
C HIS A 18 2.24 1.47 -8.85
N ALA A 19 2.34 0.96 -10.08
CA ALA A 19 2.43 1.80 -11.28
C ALA A 19 1.17 2.67 -11.44
N GLN A 20 -0.02 2.07 -11.35
CA GLN A 20 -1.29 2.81 -11.43
C GLN A 20 -1.44 3.86 -10.31
N LEU A 21 -0.96 3.54 -9.10
CA LEU A 21 -0.94 4.49 -7.99
C LEU A 21 -0.04 5.68 -8.31
N LEU A 22 1.14 5.47 -8.89
CA LEU A 22 2.06 6.56 -9.26
C LEU A 22 1.43 7.47 -10.31
N GLU A 23 0.81 6.92 -11.35
CA GLU A 23 0.13 7.68 -12.41
C GLU A 23 -1.01 8.56 -11.86
N ARG A 24 -1.76 8.05 -10.87
CA ARG A 24 -2.93 8.72 -10.31
C ARG A 24 -2.63 9.42 -8.98
N TYR A 25 -1.38 9.41 -8.52
CA TYR A 25 -1.02 9.92 -7.20
C TYR A 25 -1.34 11.41 -7.03
N MET A 26 -1.30 12.17 -8.13
CA MET A 26 -1.66 13.59 -8.18
C MET A 26 -3.10 13.87 -7.71
N LEU A 27 -4.00 12.89 -7.79
CA LEU A 27 -5.37 13.00 -7.29
C LEU A 27 -5.43 13.08 -5.75
N ALA A 28 -4.34 12.76 -5.04
CA ALA A 28 -4.26 12.90 -3.59
C ALA A 28 -4.06 14.37 -3.12
N GLY A 29 -4.04 15.34 -4.05
CA GLY A 29 -3.97 16.77 -3.79
C GLY A 29 -2.53 17.28 -3.61
N PHE A 30 -2.36 18.56 -3.30
CA PHE A 30 -1.05 19.26 -3.34
C PHE A 30 0.12 18.52 -2.66
N LEU A 31 -0.12 17.84 -1.53
CA LEU A 31 0.91 17.06 -0.82
C LEU A 31 1.56 15.97 -1.68
N SER A 32 0.85 15.46 -2.69
CA SER A 32 1.37 14.46 -3.62
C SER A 32 2.47 15.01 -4.55
N LEU A 33 2.43 16.31 -4.84
CA LEU A 33 3.40 17.00 -5.69
C LEU A 33 4.72 17.26 -4.96
N VAL A 34 4.65 17.39 -3.63
CA VAL A 34 5.82 17.65 -2.77
C VAL A 34 6.43 16.34 -2.25
N HIS A 35 5.61 15.31 -2.08
CA HIS A 35 6.01 14.06 -1.44
C HIS A 35 5.57 12.84 -2.24
N ALA A 36 6.48 12.34 -3.07
CA ALA A 36 6.31 11.08 -3.77
C ALA A 36 6.01 9.92 -2.79
N PRO A 37 5.16 8.95 -3.19
CA PRO A 37 4.92 7.77 -2.39
C PRO A 37 6.18 6.92 -2.35
N ARG A 38 6.49 6.36 -1.19
CA ARG A 38 7.71 5.57 -0.97
C ARG A 38 7.38 4.10 -1.09
N LEU A 39 7.91 3.42 -2.10
CA LEU A 39 7.85 1.96 -2.15
C LEU A 39 8.67 1.37 -1.00
N VAL A 40 8.04 0.54 -0.16
CA VAL A 40 8.70 -0.07 1.01
C VAL A 40 8.97 -1.55 0.81
N ALA A 41 8.01 -2.27 0.23
CA ALA A 41 8.11 -3.68 -0.09
C ALA A 41 6.97 -4.09 -1.05
N ILE A 42 7.24 -5.13 -1.83
CA ILE A 42 6.26 -5.92 -2.56
C ILE A 42 6.40 -7.35 -2.06
N TYR A 43 5.27 -7.95 -1.70
CA TYR A 43 5.09 -9.37 -1.41
C TYR A 43 4.05 -9.92 -2.39
N ASP A 44 3.90 -11.25 -2.47
CA ASP A 44 3.02 -11.97 -3.40
C ASP A 44 1.74 -11.20 -3.78
N ASP A 45 0.82 -10.99 -2.82
CA ASP A 45 -0.45 -10.27 -3.03
C ASP A 45 -0.51 -8.91 -2.30
N VAL A 46 0.62 -8.40 -1.77
CA VAL A 46 0.62 -7.21 -0.90
C VAL A 46 1.70 -6.20 -1.28
N LEU A 47 1.26 -5.00 -1.62
CA LEU A 47 2.05 -3.80 -1.79
C LEU A 47 2.13 -3.00 -0.48
N VAL A 48 3.33 -2.56 -0.10
CA VAL A 48 3.56 -1.65 1.05
C VAL A 48 4.10 -0.31 0.57
N VAL A 49 3.32 0.76 0.78
CA VAL A 49 3.67 2.12 0.32
C VAL A 49 3.59 3.11 1.47
N GLY A 50 4.63 3.91 1.64
CA GLY A 50 4.70 5.01 2.58
C GLY A 50 4.21 6.32 1.98
N VAL A 51 3.28 7.00 2.64
CA VAL A 51 2.77 8.32 2.23
C VAL A 51 2.75 9.31 3.41
N PRO A 52 2.69 10.63 3.17
CA PRO A 52 2.50 11.61 4.22
C PRO A 52 1.27 11.31 5.07
N ARG A 53 1.37 11.46 6.39
CA ARG A 53 0.28 11.18 7.35
C ARG A 53 -1.00 11.92 6.99
N GLU A 54 -0.88 13.15 6.51
CA GLU A 54 -1.99 14.02 6.14
C GLU A 54 -2.66 13.58 4.82
N ALA A 55 -1.89 12.96 3.90
CA ALA A 55 -2.39 12.48 2.62
C ALA A 55 -3.07 11.10 2.71
N VAL A 56 -2.99 10.39 3.84
CA VAL A 56 -3.48 9.00 3.97
C VAL A 56 -4.92 8.83 3.51
N ARG A 57 -5.82 9.75 3.89
CA ARG A 57 -7.24 9.65 3.52
C ARG A 57 -7.43 9.78 2.00
N ALA A 58 -6.76 10.75 1.39
CA ALA A 58 -6.84 10.99 -0.05
C ALA A 58 -6.20 9.84 -0.83
N VAL A 59 -5.00 9.38 -0.44
CA VAL A 59 -4.33 8.24 -1.08
C VAL A 59 -5.17 6.97 -0.99
N ARG A 60 -5.84 6.70 0.15
CA ARG A 60 -6.74 5.55 0.26
C ARG A 60 -7.93 5.64 -0.70
N ALA A 61 -8.45 6.84 -0.94
CA ALA A 61 -9.50 7.04 -1.94
C ALA A 61 -8.96 6.78 -3.35
N VAL A 62 -7.76 7.27 -3.68
CA VAL A 62 -7.10 6.96 -4.96
C VAL A 62 -6.93 5.46 -5.14
N VAL A 63 -6.39 4.74 -4.13
CA VAL A 63 -6.24 3.27 -4.18
C VAL A 63 -7.57 2.57 -4.41
N ALA A 64 -8.67 3.06 -3.85
CA ALA A 64 -10.00 2.46 -4.04
C ALA A 64 -10.59 2.67 -5.45
N LEU A 65 -10.01 3.57 -6.24
CA LEU A 65 -10.36 3.78 -7.65
C LEU A 65 -9.52 2.94 -8.61
N LEU A 66 -8.48 2.26 -8.11
CA LEU A 66 -7.61 1.42 -8.94
C LEU A 66 -8.17 0.01 -9.03
N ASP A 67 -8.23 -0.54 -10.23
CA ASP A 67 -8.75 -1.88 -10.44
C ASP A 67 -7.84 -2.91 -9.78
N GLY A 68 -8.46 -3.83 -9.03
CA GLY A 68 -7.76 -4.91 -8.33
C GLY A 68 -6.95 -4.47 -7.10
N CYS A 69 -6.94 -3.19 -6.71
CA CYS A 69 -6.23 -2.70 -5.52
C CYS A 69 -7.16 -2.45 -4.35
N ARG A 70 -6.77 -2.89 -3.15
CA ARG A 70 -7.53 -2.61 -1.91
C ARG A 70 -6.63 -2.32 -0.73
N THR A 71 -6.77 -1.14 -0.13
CA THR A 71 -6.09 -0.88 1.16
C THR A 71 -6.69 -1.75 2.26
N VAL A 72 -5.89 -2.66 2.84
CA VAL A 72 -6.32 -3.57 3.91
C VAL A 72 -5.93 -3.07 5.30
N LYS A 73 -4.82 -2.32 5.42
CA LYS A 73 -4.33 -1.83 6.71
C LYS A 73 -3.46 -0.59 6.54
N VAL A 74 -3.35 0.21 7.61
CA VAL A 74 -2.40 1.31 7.71
C VAL A 74 -1.53 1.10 8.94
N ALA A 75 -0.22 1.16 8.78
CA ALA A 75 0.76 1.02 9.84
C ALA A 75 1.47 2.35 10.12
N GLY A 76 1.88 2.52 11.38
CA GLY A 76 2.60 3.72 11.83
C GLY A 76 4.08 3.76 11.44
N THR A 77 4.72 2.60 11.24
CA THR A 77 6.15 2.47 10.96
C THR A 77 6.42 1.43 9.86
N ALA A 78 7.51 1.59 9.11
CA ALA A 78 7.90 0.66 8.05
C ALA A 78 8.15 -0.76 8.60
N LYS A 79 8.80 -0.87 9.77
CA LYS A 79 9.07 -2.16 10.44
C LYS A 79 7.77 -2.93 10.71
N ARG A 80 6.76 -2.26 11.28
CA ARG A 80 5.46 -2.87 11.54
C ARG A 80 4.72 -3.19 10.24
N ALA A 81 4.83 -2.33 9.22
CA ALA A 81 4.20 -2.58 7.92
C ALA A 81 4.72 -3.86 7.26
N LYS A 82 6.04 -4.04 7.20
CA LYS A 82 6.68 -5.26 6.66
C LYS A 82 6.27 -6.52 7.43
N ALA A 83 6.28 -6.46 8.77
CA ALA A 83 5.87 -7.59 9.61
C ALA A 83 4.39 -7.98 9.38
N VAL A 84 3.49 -6.99 9.26
CA VAL A 84 2.08 -7.26 8.98
C VAL A 84 1.89 -7.79 7.57
N ALA A 85 2.59 -7.26 6.57
CA ALA A 85 2.51 -7.73 5.19
C ALA A 85 2.99 -9.19 5.07
N ALA A 86 4.10 -9.55 5.71
CA ALA A 86 4.57 -10.94 5.78
C ALA A 86 3.54 -11.87 6.46
N SER A 87 2.91 -11.42 7.56
CA SER A 87 1.87 -12.21 8.22
C SER A 87 0.60 -12.40 7.36
N ILE A 88 0.28 -11.46 6.48
CA ILE A 88 -0.86 -11.59 5.55
C ILE A 88 -0.57 -12.70 4.52
N ARG A 89 0.68 -12.78 4.02
CA ARG A 89 1.13 -13.87 3.16
C ARG A 89 1.02 -15.23 3.85
N ASP A 90 1.52 -15.35 5.07
CA ASP A 90 1.57 -16.63 5.78
C ASP A 90 0.18 -17.24 6.02
N LYS A 91 -0.86 -16.40 6.18
CA LYS A 91 -2.25 -16.86 6.29
C LYS A 91 -2.81 -17.49 5.02
N LEU A 92 -2.26 -17.16 3.84
CA LEU A 92 -2.65 -17.77 2.56
C LEU A 92 -1.89 -19.08 2.32
N GLY A 93 -0.61 -19.15 2.71
CA GLY A 93 0.16 -20.40 2.65
C GLY A 93 -0.44 -21.54 3.48
N GLY A 94 -1.18 -21.23 4.56
CA GLY A 94 -1.91 -22.21 5.36
C GLY A 94 -3.26 -22.67 4.79
N LEU A 95 -3.86 -21.91 3.86
CA LEU A 95 -5.13 -22.27 3.22
C LEU A 95 -4.92 -23.08 1.91
N GLY A 96 -3.72 -23.04 1.35
CA GLY A 96 -3.34 -23.80 0.15
C GLY A 96 -2.71 -25.18 0.40
N ALA A 97 -2.47 -25.57 1.67
CA ALA A 97 -1.86 -26.84 2.04
C ALA A 97 -2.89 -27.93 2.41
N SER A 98 -4.09 -27.86 1.81
CA SER A 98 -5.14 -28.86 1.99
C SER A 98 -5.88 -29.10 0.67
N VAL A 99 -5.15 -29.61 -0.33
CA VAL A 99 -5.68 -30.45 -1.42
C VAL A 99 -4.61 -31.48 -1.76
#